data_AF-A0A8T3YL64-F1
#
_entry.id   AF-A0A8T3YL64-F1
#
_cell.length_a   1.000
_cell.length_b   1.000
_cell.length_c   1.000
_cell.angle_alpha   90.00
_cell.angle_beta   90.00
_cell.angle_gamma   90.00
#
_symmetry.space_group_name_H-M   'P 1'
#
loop_
_entity.id
_entity.type
_entity.pdbx_description
1 polymer ?
#
loop_
_entity_poly.entity_id
_entity_poly.type
_entity_poly.pdbx_seq_one_letter_code
_entity_poly.pdbx_strand_id
1 'polypeptide(L)'
;MASKNLKLLFLFALSYIAIFIISNISPDSFGFRRWVFSGDLWKLDYELFLVPVFGFFAIYYLVPWLKQGLGFGDVFISIFPIVFTLFSYIAFTLSVFWYYASQIYLAYQGIGFPAEAKCFLFLCFDVSPFKLDYWQIFANSHFFYFVLAGLLGWLSWLVLEHLELSESKPAEKSA
;
A
#
# COMPACT_ATOMS: atom_id res chain seq x y z
N MET A 1 -13.62 24.05 -6.22
CA MET A 1 -12.24 23.48 -6.21
C MET A 1 -11.56 23.60 -4.85
N ALA A 2 -11.44 24.80 -4.25
CA ALA A 2 -10.77 24.97 -2.95
C ALA A 2 -11.38 24.15 -1.80
N SER A 3 -12.73 24.01 -1.74
CA SER A 3 -13.40 23.21 -0.70
C SER A 3 -13.10 21.72 -0.80
N LYS A 4 -13.07 21.14 -2.01
CA LYS A 4 -12.78 19.71 -2.24
C LYS A 4 -11.37 19.35 -1.80
N ASN A 5 -10.39 20.16 -2.19
CA ASN A 5 -8.99 19.93 -1.82
C ASN A 5 -8.79 20.03 -0.31
N LEU A 6 -9.49 20.96 0.36
CA LEU A 6 -9.44 21.07 1.82
C LEU A 6 -10.05 19.84 2.51
N LYS A 7 -11.22 19.37 2.05
CA LYS A 7 -11.85 18.13 2.56
C LYS A 7 -10.95 16.91 2.36
N LEU A 8 -10.29 16.82 1.19
CA LEU A 8 -9.33 15.75 0.90
C LEU A 8 -8.12 15.79 1.83
N LEU A 9 -7.50 16.96 2.01
CA LEU A 9 -6.36 17.13 2.92
C LEU A 9 -6.74 16.79 4.37
N PHE A 10 -7.95 17.14 4.79
CA PHE A 10 -8.46 16.77 6.11
C PHE A 10 -8.60 15.26 6.27
N LEU A 11 -9.22 14.57 5.30
CA LEU A 11 -9.36 13.11 5.31
C LEU A 11 -8.00 12.40 5.26
N PHE A 12 -7.06 12.94 4.48
CA PHE A 12 -5.69 12.46 4.46
C PHE A 12 -5.03 12.60 5.84
N ALA A 13 -5.08 13.78 6.46
CA ALA A 13 -4.49 14.01 7.78
C ALA A 13 -5.07 13.09 8.85
N LEU A 14 -6.39 12.89 8.84
CA LEU A 14 -7.08 11.97 9.74
C LEU A 14 -6.60 10.52 9.53
N SER A 15 -6.54 10.08 8.28
CA SER A 15 -6.07 8.74 7.90
C SER A 15 -4.61 8.53 8.31
N TYR A 16 -3.75 9.52 8.07
CA TYR A 16 -2.33 9.47 8.42
C TYR A 16 -2.11 9.35 9.93
N ILE A 17 -2.84 10.16 10.72
CA ILE A 17 -2.81 10.09 12.18
C ILE A 17 -3.33 8.74 12.67
N ALA A 18 -4.40 8.20 12.07
CA ALA A 18 -4.93 6.89 12.45
C ALA A 18 -3.90 5.77 12.21
N ILE A 19 -3.25 5.75 11.05
CA ILE A 19 -2.18 4.79 10.75
C ILE A 19 -1.02 4.92 11.75
N PHE A 20 -0.61 6.15 12.04
CA PHE A 20 0.45 6.44 13.01
C PHE A 20 0.10 5.91 14.42
N ILE A 21 -1.13 6.13 14.87
CA ILE A 21 -1.62 5.64 16.16
C ILE A 21 -1.64 4.11 16.19
N ILE A 22 -2.20 3.47 15.15
CA ILE A 22 -2.26 2.00 15.05
C ILE A 22 -0.87 1.38 15.15
N SER A 23 0.12 1.97 14.44
CA SER A 23 1.50 1.50 14.46
C SER A 23 2.20 1.60 15.82
N ASN A 24 1.69 2.45 16.72
CA ASN A 24 2.28 2.68 18.05
C ASN A 24 1.52 1.99 19.19
N ILE A 25 0.24 1.67 19.01
CA ILE A 25 -0.57 0.98 20.04
C ILE A 25 -0.32 -0.54 20.02
N SER A 26 -0.07 -1.13 18.85
CA SER A 26 0.06 -2.59 18.72
C SER A 26 1.30 -3.04 17.94
N PRO A 27 2.52 -2.62 18.33
CA PRO A 27 3.73 -3.08 17.65
C PRO A 27 3.89 -4.61 17.76
N ASP A 28 3.62 -5.18 18.95
CA ASP A 28 3.86 -6.60 19.21
C ASP A 28 2.67 -7.52 18.86
N SER A 29 1.44 -6.99 18.83
CA SER A 29 0.22 -7.81 18.65
C SER A 29 -0.09 -8.15 17.19
N PHE A 30 0.35 -7.31 16.25
CA PHE A 30 0.14 -7.52 14.81
C PHE A 30 1.46 -7.56 14.03
N GLY A 31 2.60 -7.47 14.72
CA GLY A 31 3.93 -7.43 14.10
C GLY A 31 4.21 -6.13 13.35
N PHE A 32 3.55 -5.03 13.73
CA PHE A 32 3.76 -3.74 13.07
C PHE A 32 5.13 -3.17 13.42
N ARG A 33 5.91 -2.88 12.37
CA ARG A 33 7.10 -2.04 12.52
C ARG A 33 6.70 -0.71 13.14
N ARG A 34 7.20 -0.41 14.33
CA ARG A 34 6.85 0.83 15.05
C ARG A 34 7.25 2.06 14.25
N TRP A 35 6.29 2.95 14.01
CA TRP A 35 6.56 4.24 13.38
C TRP A 35 6.98 5.25 14.45
N VAL A 36 8.28 5.56 14.48
CA VAL A 36 8.85 6.49 15.45
C VAL A 36 8.99 7.89 14.85
N PHE A 37 8.45 8.89 15.54
CA PHE A 37 8.72 10.29 15.25
C PHE A 37 9.94 10.73 16.06
N SER A 38 10.96 11.25 15.38
CA SER A 38 12.19 11.77 16.00
C SER A 38 12.40 13.22 15.60
N GLY A 39 12.78 14.07 16.55
CA GLY A 39 13.22 15.45 16.27
C GLY A 39 14.57 15.52 15.54
N ASP A 40 15.32 14.42 15.55
CA ASP A 40 16.52 14.22 14.73
C ASP A 40 16.11 13.69 13.36
N LEU A 41 16.18 14.56 12.35
CA LEU A 41 15.74 14.28 10.97
C LEU A 41 16.44 13.03 10.40
N TRP A 42 17.69 12.78 10.76
CA TRP A 42 18.48 11.67 10.24
C TRP A 42 18.05 10.29 10.75
N LYS A 43 17.22 10.26 11.80
CA LYS A 43 16.65 9.03 12.38
C LYS A 43 15.19 8.81 11.98
N LEU A 44 14.64 9.67 11.12
CA LEU A 44 13.30 9.46 10.60
C LEU A 44 13.30 8.28 9.65
N ASP A 45 12.33 7.40 9.85
CA ASP A 45 12.05 6.33 8.90
C ASP A 45 11.31 6.89 7.69
N TYR A 46 12.05 7.51 6.77
CA TYR A 46 11.49 8.20 5.61
C TYR A 46 10.57 7.32 4.77
N GLU A 47 10.77 6.00 4.77
CA GLU A 47 9.89 5.06 4.10
C GLU A 47 8.50 5.03 4.76
N LEU A 48 8.44 4.92 6.09
CA LEU A 48 7.16 5.01 6.83
C LEU A 48 6.50 6.38 6.72
N PHE A 49 7.26 7.46 6.51
CA PHE A 49 6.68 8.79 6.31
C PHE A 49 6.07 8.97 4.92
N LEU A 50 6.71 8.46 3.88
CA LEU A 50 6.34 8.70 2.49
C LEU A 50 5.36 7.66 1.93
N VAL A 51 5.51 6.39 2.31
CA VAL A 51 4.71 5.29 1.77
C VAL A 51 3.20 5.50 1.99
N PRO A 52 2.73 5.93 3.18
CA PRO A 52 1.31 6.24 3.38
C PRO A 52 0.82 7.40 2.51
N VAL A 53 1.66 8.40 2.26
CA VAL A 53 1.32 9.54 1.38
C VAL A 53 1.07 9.02 -0.04
N PHE A 54 2.02 8.25 -0.57
CA PHE A 54 1.89 7.68 -1.91
C PHE A 54 0.71 6.70 -2.00
N GLY A 55 0.55 5.80 -1.03
CA GLY A 55 -0.56 4.85 -1.00
C GLY A 55 -1.91 5.54 -1.01
N PHE A 56 -2.11 6.53 -0.15
CA PHE A 56 -3.36 7.28 -0.05
C PHE A 56 -3.70 8.00 -1.36
N PHE A 57 -2.79 8.85 -1.84
CA PHE A 57 -3.09 9.70 -3.01
C PHE A 57 -3.11 8.89 -4.31
N ALA A 58 -2.24 7.89 -4.47
CA ALA A 58 -2.25 7.02 -5.65
C ALA A 58 -3.62 6.34 -5.79
N ILE A 59 -4.14 5.74 -4.72
CA ILE A 59 -5.43 5.06 -4.78
C ILE A 59 -6.60 6.04 -4.89
N TYR A 60 -6.56 7.15 -4.16
CA TYR A 60 -7.58 8.20 -4.25
C TYR A 60 -7.80 8.68 -5.69
N TYR A 61 -6.72 8.89 -6.46
CA TYR A 61 -6.82 9.31 -7.86
C TYR A 61 -7.01 8.15 -8.84
N LEU A 62 -6.49 6.96 -8.52
CA LEU A 62 -6.61 5.78 -9.36
C LEU A 62 -8.07 5.33 -9.50
N VAL A 63 -8.83 5.30 -8.41
CA VAL A 63 -10.21 4.79 -8.41
C VAL A 63 -11.12 5.55 -9.40
N PRO A 64 -11.21 6.89 -9.38
CA PRO A 64 -11.98 7.63 -10.39
C PRO A 64 -11.40 7.47 -11.81
N TRP A 65 -10.07 7.35 -11.97
CA TRP A 65 -9.46 7.06 -13.28
C TRP A 65 -9.88 5.69 -13.82
N LEU A 66 -9.93 4.66 -12.97
CA LEU A 66 -10.43 3.32 -13.33
C LEU A 66 -11.92 3.38 -13.72
N LYS A 67 -12.74 4.09 -12.93
CA LYS A 67 -14.18 4.25 -13.19
C LYS A 67 -14.44 4.98 -14.52
N GLN A 68 -13.81 6.13 -14.73
CA GLN A 68 -14.08 7.01 -15.88
C GLN A 68 -13.27 6.64 -17.13
N GLY A 69 -12.03 6.23 -16.97
CA GLY A 69 -11.10 5.96 -18.07
C GLY A 69 -11.23 4.55 -18.64
N LEU A 70 -11.44 3.54 -17.80
CA LEU A 70 -11.57 2.14 -18.23
C LEU A 70 -13.01 1.63 -18.26
N GLY A 71 -13.99 2.48 -17.88
CA GLY A 71 -15.40 2.14 -17.91
C GLY A 71 -15.81 1.09 -16.87
N PHE A 72 -15.03 0.93 -15.80
CA PHE A 72 -15.41 0.03 -14.71
C PHE A 72 -16.68 0.54 -14.01
N GLY A 73 -17.71 -0.32 -13.93
CA GLY A 73 -18.98 0.01 -13.27
C GLY A 73 -18.89 0.07 -11.75
N ASP A 74 -19.96 0.54 -11.09
CA ASP A 74 -20.00 0.73 -9.63
C ASP A 74 -19.80 -0.58 -8.83
N VAL A 75 -20.11 -1.72 -9.43
CA VAL A 75 -19.84 -3.06 -8.85
C VAL A 75 -18.33 -3.28 -8.67
N PHE A 76 -17.52 -2.88 -9.66
CA PHE A 76 -16.07 -3.00 -9.58
C PHE A 76 -15.50 -2.16 -8.44
N ILE A 77 -16.03 -0.95 -8.25
CA ILE A 77 -15.62 -0.04 -7.18
C ILE A 77 -15.91 -0.62 -5.80
N SER A 78 -17.01 -1.38 -5.67
CA SER A 78 -17.39 -2.05 -4.42
C SER A 78 -16.45 -3.21 -4.07
N ILE A 79 -15.96 -3.94 -5.08
CA ILE A 79 -14.99 -5.04 -4.88
C ILE A 79 -13.53 -4.60 -4.95
N PHE A 80 -13.27 -3.35 -5.35
CA PHE A 80 -11.94 -2.76 -5.46
C PHE A 80 -11.04 -2.99 -4.24
N PRO A 81 -11.46 -2.82 -2.98
CA PRO A 81 -10.57 -3.06 -1.84
C PRO A 81 -10.08 -4.51 -1.77
N ILE A 82 -10.91 -5.48 -2.15
CA ILE A 82 -10.52 -6.91 -2.17
C ILE A 82 -9.51 -7.14 -3.29
N VAL A 83 -9.82 -6.66 -4.49
CA VAL A 83 -8.94 -6.77 -5.67
C VAL A 83 -7.60 -6.10 -5.38
N PHE A 84 -7.62 -4.86 -4.90
CA PHE A 84 -6.43 -4.09 -4.54
C PHE A 84 -5.58 -4.83 -3.51
N THR A 85 -6.18 -5.37 -2.44
CA THR A 85 -5.45 -6.11 -1.40
C THR A 85 -4.82 -7.39 -1.96
N LEU A 86 -5.54 -8.12 -2.81
CA LEU A 86 -5.04 -9.35 -3.44
C LEU A 86 -3.86 -9.08 -4.38
N PHE A 87 -4.02 -8.13 -5.31
CA PHE A 87 -2.95 -7.74 -6.23
C PHE A 87 -1.75 -7.18 -5.49
N SER A 88 -2.01 -6.41 -4.44
CA SER A 88 -1.00 -5.92 -3.52
C SER A 88 -0.20 -7.09 -2.91
N TYR A 89 -0.87 -8.06 -2.30
CA TYR A 89 -0.21 -9.22 -1.70
C TYR A 89 0.63 -10.03 -2.71
N ILE A 90 0.12 -10.21 -3.93
CA ILE A 90 0.88 -10.87 -5.01
C ILE A 90 2.14 -10.06 -5.36
N ALA A 91 2.03 -8.74 -5.50
CA ALA A 91 3.16 -7.87 -5.79
C ALA A 91 4.23 -7.91 -4.68
N PHE A 92 3.81 -7.91 -3.42
CA PHE A 92 4.71 -8.10 -2.28
C PHE A 92 5.44 -9.45 -2.36
N THR A 93 4.70 -10.53 -2.59
CA THR A 93 5.28 -11.89 -2.70
C THR A 93 6.34 -11.96 -3.79
N LEU A 94 6.04 -11.42 -4.98
CA LEU A 94 6.97 -11.38 -6.10
C LEU A 94 8.20 -10.52 -5.78
N SER A 95 8.01 -9.39 -5.08
CA SER A 95 9.11 -8.51 -4.69
C SER A 95 10.06 -9.19 -3.69
N VAL A 96 9.52 -9.86 -2.67
CA VAL A 96 10.30 -10.64 -1.70
C VAL A 96 11.08 -11.75 -2.41
N PHE A 97 10.40 -12.53 -3.25
CA PHE A 97 11.05 -13.59 -4.03
C PHE A 97 12.19 -13.03 -4.89
N TRP A 98 11.92 -11.96 -5.64
CA TRP A 98 12.90 -11.36 -6.54
C TRP A 98 14.11 -10.81 -5.78
N TYR A 99 13.89 -10.20 -4.62
CA TYR A 99 14.96 -9.71 -3.76
C TYR A 99 15.89 -10.86 -3.36
N TYR A 100 15.36 -11.94 -2.79
CA TYR A 100 16.18 -13.07 -2.34
C TYR A 100 16.83 -13.83 -3.51
N ALA A 101 16.11 -14.03 -4.62
CA ALA A 101 16.68 -14.61 -5.84
C ALA A 101 17.85 -13.77 -6.36
N SER A 102 17.74 -12.45 -6.33
CA SER A 102 18.80 -11.53 -6.73
C SER A 102 20.00 -11.59 -5.78
N GLN A 103 19.79 -11.68 -4.47
CA GLN A 103 20.87 -11.85 -3.48
C GLN A 103 21.65 -13.15 -3.74
N ILE A 104 20.93 -14.24 -4.02
CA ILE A 104 21.54 -15.52 -4.36
C ILE A 104 22.34 -15.40 -5.66
N TYR A 105 21.75 -14.79 -6.69
CA TYR A 105 22.43 -14.57 -7.97
C TYR A 105 23.73 -13.79 -7.82
N LEU A 106 23.72 -12.69 -7.04
CA LEU A 106 24.90 -11.87 -6.77
C LEU A 106 25.96 -12.63 -5.96
N ALA A 107 25.55 -13.44 -4.99
CA ALA A 107 26.46 -14.28 -4.23
C ALA A 107 27.17 -15.31 -5.14
N TYR A 108 26.45 -15.94 -6.07
CA TYR A 108 27.03 -16.92 -7.01
C TYR A 108 27.81 -16.30 -8.17
N GLN A 109 27.55 -15.03 -8.54
CA GLN A 109 28.40 -14.32 -9.50
C GLN A 109 29.87 -14.22 -9.03
N GLY A 110 30.12 -14.19 -7.71
CA GLY A 110 31.47 -14.20 -7.15
C GLY A 110 32.17 -15.56 -7.12
N ILE A 111 31.44 -16.67 -7.36
CA ILE A 111 31.91 -18.05 -7.16
C ILE A 111 31.95 -18.83 -8.49
N GLY A 112 31.44 -18.24 -9.58
CA GLY A 112 31.30 -18.87 -10.88
C GLY A 112 30.03 -19.72 -10.93
N PHE A 113 29.10 -19.35 -11.82
CA PHE A 113 27.92 -20.18 -12.08
C PHE A 113 28.37 -21.52 -12.66
N PRO A 114 27.96 -22.67 -12.12
CA PRO A 114 28.18 -23.94 -12.79
C PRO A 114 27.48 -23.86 -14.16
N ALA A 115 28.23 -24.16 -15.22
CA ALA A 115 27.84 -23.99 -16.63
C ALA A 115 26.54 -24.74 -17.03
N GLU A 116 26.02 -25.57 -16.14
CA GLU A 116 24.82 -26.38 -16.30
C GLU A 116 23.55 -25.71 -15.77
N ALA A 117 23.66 -24.57 -15.08
CA ALA A 117 22.52 -23.80 -14.59
C ALA A 117 21.85 -22.94 -15.70
N LYS A 118 21.47 -23.56 -16.83
CA LYS A 118 20.62 -22.95 -17.86
C LYS A 118 19.15 -23.09 -17.48
N CYS A 119 18.78 -22.49 -16.37
CA CYS A 119 17.44 -22.62 -15.82
C CYS A 119 16.80 -21.24 -15.66
N PHE A 120 15.56 -21.11 -16.14
CA PHE A 120 14.80 -19.87 -16.12
C PHE A 120 14.68 -19.37 -14.67
N LEU A 121 14.98 -18.09 -14.47
CA LEU A 121 15.23 -17.39 -13.20
C LEU A 121 14.26 -17.66 -12.02
N PHE A 122 13.08 -18.23 -12.26
CA PHE A 122 12.08 -18.54 -11.23
C PHE A 122 12.18 -19.96 -10.63
N LEU A 123 12.82 -20.93 -11.31
CA LEU A 123 12.73 -22.36 -10.94
C LEU A 123 13.97 -22.92 -10.23
N CYS A 124 15.08 -22.18 -10.22
CA CYS A 124 16.37 -22.73 -9.80
C CYS A 124 17.04 -22.01 -8.63
N PHE A 125 16.42 -20.96 -8.08
CA PHE A 125 16.88 -20.38 -6.82
C PHE A 125 16.16 -21.05 -5.67
N ASP A 126 16.82 -22.03 -5.07
CA ASP A 126 16.39 -22.53 -3.78
C ASP A 126 16.61 -21.44 -2.73
N VAL A 127 15.52 -20.77 -2.35
CA VAL A 127 15.49 -19.79 -1.26
C VAL A 127 15.31 -20.44 0.12
N SER A 128 15.15 -21.77 0.18
CA SER A 128 15.05 -22.52 1.44
C SER A 128 16.21 -22.30 2.42
N PRO A 129 17.47 -22.04 1.99
CA PRO A 129 18.57 -21.78 2.91
C PRO A 129 18.39 -20.52 3.75
N PHE A 130 17.58 -19.55 3.29
CA PHE A 130 17.35 -18.29 3.99
C PHE A 130 16.38 -18.42 5.17
N LYS A 131 15.75 -19.60 5.38
CA LYS A 131 14.78 -19.85 6.45
C LYS A 131 13.82 -18.66 6.64
N LEU A 132 13.20 -18.23 5.54
CA LEU A 132 12.40 -17.02 5.49
C LEU A 132 11.17 -17.14 6.40
N ASP A 133 11.13 -16.33 7.46
CA ASP A 133 9.86 -16.06 8.15
C ASP A 133 9.08 -15.04 7.34
N TYR A 134 8.31 -15.55 6.38
CA TYR A 134 7.53 -14.74 5.46
C TYR A 134 6.51 -13.86 6.19
N TRP A 135 5.94 -14.35 7.29
CA TRP A 135 4.94 -13.61 8.06
C TRP A 135 5.58 -12.43 8.78
N GLN A 136 6.75 -12.63 9.38
CA GLN A 136 7.51 -11.56 10.00
C GLN A 136 7.99 -10.52 8.97
N ILE A 137 8.42 -10.95 7.77
CA ILE A 137 8.82 -10.03 6.69
C ILE A 137 7.60 -9.20 6.24
N PHE A 138 6.44 -9.83 6.06
CA PHE A 138 5.21 -9.15 5.67
C PHE A 138 4.77 -8.12 6.72
N ALA A 139 4.68 -8.52 7.98
CA ALA A 139 4.21 -7.67 9.08
C ALA A 139 5.15 -6.46 9.32
N ASN A 140 6.46 -6.66 9.18
CA ASN A 140 7.44 -5.58 9.32
C ASN A 140 7.62 -4.73 8.07
N SER A 141 6.98 -5.08 6.95
CA SER A 141 7.18 -4.36 5.70
C SER A 141 6.37 -3.06 5.62
N HIS A 142 6.93 -2.08 4.92
CA HIS A 142 6.23 -0.86 4.52
C HIS A 142 5.02 -1.14 3.63
N PHE A 143 4.95 -2.33 3.04
CA PHE A 143 3.86 -2.77 2.20
C PHE A 143 2.51 -2.70 2.91
N PHE A 144 2.47 -3.09 4.19
CA PHE A 144 1.25 -3.05 4.96
C PHE A 144 0.70 -1.62 5.10
N TYR A 145 1.60 -0.67 5.37
CA TYR A 145 1.29 0.76 5.46
C TYR A 145 0.76 1.33 4.14
N PHE A 146 1.34 0.89 3.02
CA PHE A 146 0.86 1.25 1.69
C PHE A 146 -0.58 0.78 1.46
N VAL A 147 -0.87 -0.49 1.78
CA VAL A 147 -2.21 -1.06 1.59
C VAL A 147 -3.23 -0.37 2.48
N LEU A 148 -2.92 -0.16 3.76
CA LEU A 148 -3.82 0.50 4.69
C LEU A 148 -4.12 1.95 4.25
N ALA A 149 -3.08 2.69 3.85
CA ALA A 149 -3.25 4.04 3.31
C ALA A 149 -4.06 4.06 2.01
N GLY A 150 -3.83 3.09 1.13
CA GLY A 150 -4.59 2.93 -0.11
C GLY A 150 -6.08 2.67 0.13
N LEU A 151 -6.42 1.79 1.07
CA LEU A 151 -7.80 1.53 1.47
C LEU A 151 -8.47 2.80 2.05
N LEU A 152 -7.75 3.57 2.86
CA LEU A 152 -8.24 4.85 3.38
C LEU A 152 -8.39 5.91 2.29
N GLY A 153 -7.52 5.89 1.26
CA GLY A 153 -7.65 6.73 0.06
C GLY A 153 -8.91 6.40 -0.74
N TRP A 154 -9.19 5.12 -0.97
CA TRP A 154 -10.42 4.63 -1.60
C TRP A 154 -11.66 5.05 -0.79
N LEU A 155 -11.64 4.85 0.53
CA LEU A 155 -12.75 5.21 1.41
C LEU A 155 -12.98 6.73 1.44
N SER A 156 -11.91 7.52 1.44
CA SER A 156 -11.99 8.99 1.36
C SER A 156 -12.60 9.46 0.05
N TRP A 157 -12.30 8.77 -1.06
CA TRP A 157 -12.95 9.05 -2.33
C TRP A 157 -14.46 8.77 -2.29
N LEU A 158 -14.88 7.63 -1.74
CA LEU A 158 -16.31 7.30 -1.58
C LEU A 158 -17.05 8.34 -0.73
N VAL A 159 -16.46 8.75 0.40
CA VAL A 159 -17.03 9.77 1.28
C VAL A 159 -17.19 11.10 0.54
N LEU A 160 -16.18 11.52 -0.21
CA LEU A 160 -16.26 12.77 -0.98
C LEU A 160 -17.26 12.70 -2.13
N GLU A 161 -17.33 11.58 -2.85
CA GLU A 161 -18.33 11.37 -3.92
C GLU A 161 -19.75 11.46 -3.33
N HIS A 162 -20.00 10.85 -2.17
CA HIS A 162 -21.30 10.91 -1.51
C HIS A 162 -21.67 12.31 -1.00
N LEU A 163 -20.70 13.05 -0.44
CA LEU A 163 -20.90 14.42 0.01
C LEU A 163 -21.19 15.36 -1.17
N GLU A 164 -20.50 15.21 -2.30
CA GLU A 164 -20.72 16.01 -3.52
C GLU A 164 -22.10 15.73 -4.12
N LEU A 165 -22.53 14.46 -4.18
CA LEU A 165 -23.86 14.09 -4.64
C LEU A 165 -24.96 14.70 -3.74
N SER A 166 -24.73 14.73 -2.42
CA SER A 166 -25.66 15.31 -1.44
C SER A 166 -25.76 16.82 -1.57
N GLU A 167 -24.65 17.52 -1.82
CA GLU A 167 -24.62 18.97 -2.06
C GLU A 167 -25.29 19.35 -3.39
N SER A 168 -25.28 18.45 -4.39
CA SER A 168 -25.83 18.70 -5.73
C SER A 168 -27.35 18.54 -5.86
N LYS A 169 -28.04 17.95 -4.86
CA LYS A 169 -29.50 17.89 -4.82
C LYS A 169 -30.04 19.07 -3.99
N PRO A 170 -30.46 20.19 -4.60
CA PRO A 170 -31.12 21.25 -3.86
C PRO A 170 -32.43 20.71 -3.27
N ALA A 171 -32.78 21.23 -2.09
CA ALA A 171 -33.94 20.86 -1.30
C ALA A 171 -35.26 20.93 -2.11
N GLU A 172 -35.67 19.82 -2.73
CA GLU A 172 -37.00 19.66 -3.33
C GLU A 172 -38.05 19.22 -2.29
N LYS A 173 -37.81 19.48 -1.01
CA LYS A 173 -38.75 19.19 0.09
C LYS A 173 -38.77 20.33 1.11
N SER A 174 -39.14 21.51 0.64
CA SER A 174 -39.72 22.56 1.49
C SER A 174 -40.59 23.48 0.62
N ALA A 175 -41.69 22.92 0.13
CA ALA A 175 -42.87 23.65 -0.35
C ALA A 175 -44.11 22.83 0.03
#